data_AF-L5MKD4-F1
#
_entry.id   AF-L5MKD4-F1
#
_cell.length_a   1.000
_cell.length_b   1.000
_cell.length_c   1.000
_cell.angle_alpha   90.00
_cell.angle_beta   90.00
_cell.angle_gamma   90.00
#
_symmetry.space_group_name_H-M   'P 1'
#
loop_
_entity.id
_entity.type
_entity.pdbx_description
1 polymer ?
#
loop_
_entity_poly.entity_id
_entity_poly.type
_entity_poly.pdbx_seq_one_letter_code
_entity_poly.pdbx_strand_id
1 'polypeptide(L)'
;MMETLGISIYRLLDQQTGLYEYKVFGVLEDCPPALLADVYMDLDYRKQWDQYVKELYEKECNGKTVVYWEVKYPFPMSNRDYVYIRQRRELDVEGRKIYVVLAQSTSVPQFAERSGVIRVKGYKQSLAIESDGKKGSKVFMHYFDNPGGQIPSWLINWAAKNGVPNFLKDLAKACQNYLQKT
;
A
#
# COMPACT_ATOMS: atom_id res chain seq x y z
N MET A 1 -18.92 -0.91 1.97
CA MET A 1 -18.22 0.15 2.71
C MET A 1 -17.71 -0.46 4.00
N MET A 2 -16.47 -0.18 4.36
CA MET A 2 -15.86 -0.57 5.63
C MET A 2 -15.30 0.68 6.28
N GLU A 3 -15.47 0.83 7.60
CA GLU A 3 -14.93 1.96 8.35
C GLU A 3 -14.10 1.45 9.54
N THR A 4 -12.94 2.04 9.76
CA THR A 4 -12.06 1.73 10.90
C THR A 4 -11.10 2.89 11.14
N LEU A 5 -10.86 3.28 12.39
CA LEU A 5 -9.86 4.31 12.75
C LEU A 5 -9.93 5.61 11.91
N GLY A 6 -11.14 6.11 11.65
CA GLY A 6 -11.32 7.32 10.83
C GLY A 6 -11.05 7.14 9.33
N ILE A 7 -10.87 5.89 8.88
CA ILE A 7 -10.63 5.50 7.49
C ILE A 7 -11.85 4.74 6.94
N SER A 8 -12.33 5.16 5.78
CA SER A 8 -13.40 4.54 4.99
C SER A 8 -12.84 3.88 3.74
N ILE A 9 -13.20 2.61 3.51
CA ILE A 9 -12.83 1.83 2.33
C ILE A 9 -14.07 1.51 1.51
N TYR A 10 -14.02 1.92 0.25
CA TYR A 10 -15.01 1.66 -0.77
C TYR A 10 -14.42 0.67 -1.77
N ARG A 11 -15.27 -0.19 -2.33
CA ARG A 11 -14.89 -1.12 -3.38
C ARG A 11 -15.91 -1.10 -4.51
N LEU A 12 -15.45 -1.27 -5.74
CA LEU A 12 -16.27 -1.38 -6.94
C LEU A 12 -15.93 -2.70 -7.63
N LEU A 13 -16.95 -3.52 -7.88
CA LEU A 13 -16.82 -4.76 -8.65
C LEU A 13 -16.91 -4.45 -10.14
N ASP A 14 -15.91 -4.87 -10.89
CA ASP A 14 -16.01 -4.99 -12.34
C ASP A 14 -16.76 -6.29 -12.67
N GLN A 15 -17.97 -6.16 -13.22
CA GLN A 15 -18.83 -7.29 -13.54
C GLN A 15 -18.28 -8.16 -14.69
N GLN A 16 -17.41 -7.61 -15.55
CA GLN A 16 -16.85 -8.35 -16.68
C GLN A 16 -15.68 -9.23 -16.24
N THR A 17 -14.82 -8.71 -15.38
CA THR A 17 -13.59 -9.41 -14.96
C THR A 17 -13.71 -10.09 -13.59
N GLY A 18 -14.70 -9.72 -12.78
CA GLY A 18 -14.83 -10.17 -11.40
C GLY A 18 -13.82 -9.54 -10.43
N LEU A 19 -13.02 -8.58 -10.89
CA LEU A 19 -12.01 -7.88 -10.10
C LEU A 19 -12.61 -6.69 -9.35
N TYR A 20 -11.89 -6.21 -8.34
CA TYR A 20 -12.31 -5.07 -7.53
C TYR A 20 -11.32 -3.91 -7.64
N GLU A 21 -11.86 -2.71 -7.75
CA GLU A 21 -11.15 -1.48 -7.45
C GLU A 21 -11.50 -0.99 -6.06
N TYR A 22 -10.54 -0.33 -5.40
CA TYR A 22 -10.70 0.18 -4.05
C TYR A 22 -10.41 1.67 -3.99
N LYS A 23 -11.18 2.38 -3.18
CA LYS A 23 -10.89 3.76 -2.77
C LYS A 23 -10.88 3.86 -1.26
N VAL A 24 -9.86 4.50 -0.74
CA VAL A 24 -9.68 4.76 0.69
C VAL A 24 -9.70 6.25 0.92
N PHE A 25 -10.45 6.68 1.93
CA PHE A 25 -10.51 8.06 2.39
C PHE A 25 -10.43 8.10 3.90
N GLY A 26 -9.87 9.16 4.47
CA GLY A 26 -10.04 9.43 5.89
C GLY A 26 -8.89 10.18 6.50
N VAL A 27 -8.79 10.13 7.83
CA VAL A 27 -7.78 10.86 8.60
C VAL A 27 -6.99 9.88 9.47
N LEU A 28 -5.67 9.96 9.39
CA LEU A 28 -4.75 9.36 10.34
C LEU A 28 -4.28 10.45 11.30
N GLU A 29 -4.84 10.43 12.51
CA GLU A 29 -4.47 11.36 13.58
C GLU A 29 -3.02 11.12 14.04
N ASP A 30 -2.38 12.17 14.54
CA ASP A 30 -1.01 12.15 15.09
C ASP A 30 0.07 11.59 14.15
N CYS A 31 -0.18 11.54 12.84
CA CYS A 31 0.83 11.26 11.82
C CYS A 31 0.90 12.43 10.82
N PRO A 32 1.86 13.36 10.96
CA PRO A 32 2.02 14.49 10.04
C PRO A 32 2.25 14.07 8.57
N PRO A 33 1.79 14.84 7.57
CA PRO A 33 1.84 14.43 6.16
C PRO A 33 3.22 14.07 5.63
N ALA A 34 4.23 14.87 5.96
CA ALA A 34 5.61 14.63 5.55
C ALA A 34 6.15 13.31 6.13
N LEU A 35 5.91 13.10 7.42
CA LEU A 35 6.29 11.88 8.15
C LEU A 35 5.61 10.65 7.56
N LEU A 36 4.30 10.71 7.31
CA LEU A 36 3.56 9.62 6.71
C LEU A 36 4.11 9.28 5.31
N ALA A 37 4.41 10.29 4.51
CA ALA A 37 4.99 10.11 3.19
C ALA A 37 6.41 9.51 3.24
N ASP A 38 7.22 9.86 4.24
CA ASP A 38 8.55 9.26 4.46
C ASP A 38 8.43 7.78 4.88
N VAL A 39 7.61 7.48 5.90
CA VAL A 39 7.33 6.11 6.36
C VAL A 39 6.77 5.24 5.24
N TYR A 40 5.96 5.81 4.34
CA TYR A 40 5.41 5.08 3.19
C TYR A 40 6.50 4.71 2.16
N MET A 41 7.54 5.54 2.03
CA MET A 41 8.62 5.33 1.07
C MET A 41 9.75 4.45 1.62
N ASP A 42 10.00 4.47 2.92
CA ASP A 42 11.08 3.72 3.56
C ASP A 42 10.82 2.20 3.59
N LEU A 43 11.44 1.48 2.66
CA LEU A 43 11.32 0.02 2.54
C LEU A 43 12.04 -0.72 3.68
N ASP A 44 13.13 -0.16 4.18
CA ASP A 44 13.91 -0.78 5.26
C ASP A 44 13.18 -0.69 6.58
N TYR A 45 12.54 0.45 6.85
CA TYR A 45 11.65 0.59 7.99
C TYR A 45 10.39 -0.25 7.82
N ARG A 46 9.79 -0.30 6.63
CA ARG A 46 8.60 -1.12 6.35
C ARG A 46 8.79 -2.59 6.73
N LYS A 47 9.95 -3.18 6.42
CA LYS A 47 10.31 -4.56 6.80
C LYS A 47 10.30 -4.81 8.32
N GLN A 48 10.49 -3.77 9.13
CA GLN A 48 10.64 -3.91 10.57
C GLN A 48 9.30 -3.91 11.31
N TRP A 49 8.29 -3.24 10.77
CA TRP A 49 6.99 -3.08 11.44
C TRP A 49 5.84 -3.79 10.73
N ASP A 50 5.89 -3.98 9.41
CA ASP A 50 4.80 -4.62 8.67
C ASP A 50 4.95 -6.15 8.69
N GLN A 51 4.12 -6.78 9.52
CA GLN A 51 4.05 -8.24 9.68
C GLN A 51 3.70 -9.00 8.38
N TYR A 52 3.03 -8.36 7.42
CA TYR A 52 2.61 -8.98 6.16
C TYR A 52 3.72 -9.02 5.11
N VAL A 53 4.83 -8.31 5.31
CA VAL A 53 5.99 -8.38 4.43
C VAL A 53 6.69 -9.73 4.60
N LYS A 54 6.85 -10.47 3.50
CA LYS A 54 7.73 -11.64 3.43
C LYS A 54 9.12 -11.25 2.95
N GLU A 55 9.20 -10.46 1.90
CA GLU A 55 10.44 -9.93 1.32
C GLU A 55 10.16 -8.58 0.66
N LEU A 56 11.06 -7.61 0.81
CA LEU A 56 10.88 -6.26 0.29
C LEU A 56 12.23 -5.59 0.04
N TYR A 57 12.47 -5.17 -1.20
CA TYR A 57 13.68 -4.45 -1.58
C TYR A 57 13.48 -3.69 -2.89
N GLU A 58 14.39 -2.77 -3.18
CA GLU A 58 14.45 -2.07 -4.46
C GLU A 58 15.77 -2.32 -5.18
N LYS A 59 15.73 -2.23 -6.51
CA LYS A 59 16.92 -2.26 -7.38
C LYS A 59 16.77 -1.25 -8.49
N GLU A 60 17.88 -0.65 -8.88
CA GLU A 60 17.94 0.12 -10.12
C GLU A 60 17.93 -0.81 -11.34
N CYS A 61 16.98 -0.60 -12.24
CA CYS A 61 16.83 -1.33 -13.50
C CYS A 61 16.60 -0.34 -14.63
N ASN A 62 17.53 -0.25 -15.58
CA ASN A 62 17.44 0.65 -16.74
C ASN A 62 17.16 2.12 -16.34
N GLY A 63 17.82 2.60 -15.28
CA GLY A 63 17.67 3.98 -14.77
C GLY A 63 16.34 4.25 -14.04
N LYS A 64 15.62 3.20 -13.64
CA LYS A 64 14.42 3.29 -12.82
C LYS A 64 14.58 2.44 -11.57
N THR A 65 14.22 3.01 -10.42
CA THR A 65 14.05 2.26 -9.18
C THR A 65 12.84 1.34 -9.29
N VAL A 66 13.08 0.03 -9.24
CA VAL A 66 12.05 -1.02 -9.27
C VAL A 66 11.97 -1.66 -7.90
N VAL A 67 10.77 -1.71 -7.35
CA VAL A 67 10.48 -2.34 -6.06
C VAL A 67 9.98 -3.76 -6.28
N TYR A 68 10.51 -4.69 -5.49
CA TYR A 68 9.97 -6.02 -5.30
C TYR A 68 9.36 -6.14 -3.92
N TRP A 69 8.13 -6.65 -3.86
CA TRP A 69 7.43 -6.87 -2.61
C TRP A 69 6.68 -8.20 -2.63
N GLU A 70 7.07 -9.12 -1.77
CA GLU A 70 6.32 -10.35 -1.48
C GLU A 70 5.45 -10.17 -0.22
N VAL A 71 4.16 -10.43 -0.36
CA VAL A 71 3.13 -10.30 0.67
C VAL A 71 2.69 -11.68 1.14
N LYS A 72 2.69 -11.88 2.46
CA LYS A 72 2.20 -13.10 3.11
C LYS A 72 0.69 -13.20 2.95
N TYR A 73 0.22 -14.32 2.41
CA TYR A 73 -1.19 -14.66 2.38
C TYR A 73 -1.52 -15.75 3.40
N PRO A 74 -2.73 -15.77 4.00
CA PRO A 74 -3.10 -16.83 4.93
C PRO A 74 -3.11 -18.21 4.25
N PHE A 75 -2.48 -19.20 4.88
CA PHE A 75 -2.48 -20.58 4.41
C PHE A 75 -3.92 -21.12 4.28
N PRO A 76 -4.29 -21.85 3.21
CA PRO A 76 -3.43 -22.49 2.20
C PRO A 76 -3.13 -21.64 0.95
N MET A 77 -3.38 -20.34 0.96
CA MET A 77 -3.14 -19.48 -0.21
C MET A 77 -1.63 -19.23 -0.39
N SER A 78 -1.14 -19.31 -1.63
CA SER A 78 0.20 -18.86 -1.99
C SER A 78 0.37 -17.35 -1.75
N ASN A 79 1.59 -16.94 -1.37
CA ASN A 79 1.95 -15.53 -1.32
C ASN A 79 1.79 -14.85 -2.68
N ARG A 80 1.67 -13.53 -2.65
CA ARG A 80 1.68 -12.70 -3.86
C ARG A 80 2.97 -11.90 -3.89
N ASP A 81 3.61 -11.80 -5.05
CA ASP A 81 4.69 -10.85 -5.25
C ASP A 81 4.35 -9.79 -6.30
N TYR A 82 4.87 -8.60 -6.06
CA TYR A 82 4.67 -7.41 -6.88
C TYR A 82 6.04 -6.95 -7.38
N VAL A 83 6.11 -6.61 -8.67
CA VAL A 83 7.24 -5.91 -9.27
C VAL A 83 6.69 -4.62 -9.86
N TYR A 84 7.10 -3.48 -9.31
CA TYR A 84 6.48 -2.19 -9.66
C TYR A 84 7.48 -1.05 -9.62
N ILE A 85 7.19 -0.01 -10.39
CA ILE A 85 7.84 1.30 -10.21
C ILE A 85 7.01 2.13 -9.26
N ARG A 86 7.67 2.95 -8.44
CA ARG A 86 7.03 3.86 -7.50
C ARG A 86 7.70 5.21 -7.54
N GLN A 87 6.91 6.27 -7.57
CA GLN A 87 7.40 7.65 -7.53
C GLN A 87 6.62 8.46 -6.52
N ARG A 88 7.34 9.28 -5.75
CA ARG A 88 6.78 10.29 -4.87
C ARG A 88 6.99 11.66 -5.50
N ARG A 89 6.00 12.53 -5.41
CA ARG A 89 6.11 13.96 -5.69
C ARG A 89 5.47 14.76 -4.57
N GLU A 90 6.07 15.90 -4.28
CA GLU A 90 5.47 16.95 -3.47
C GLU A 90 4.83 17.96 -4.44
N LEU A 91 3.56 18.26 -4.24
CA LEU A 91 2.80 19.19 -5.06
C LEU A 91 2.32 20.34 -4.19
N ASP A 92 2.29 21.54 -4.78
CA ASP A 92 1.55 22.69 -4.28
C ASP A 92 0.32 22.89 -5.18
N VAL A 93 -0.87 22.73 -4.61
CA VAL A 93 -2.14 22.90 -5.31
C VAL A 93 -2.94 23.96 -4.56
N GLU A 94 -2.97 25.17 -5.12
CA GLU A 94 -3.68 26.31 -4.54
C GLU A 94 -3.20 26.64 -3.10
N GLY A 95 -1.88 26.56 -2.85
CA GLY A 95 -1.30 26.79 -1.53
C GLY A 95 -1.43 25.61 -0.57
N ARG A 96 -2.02 24.49 -1.03
CA ARG A 96 -2.09 23.24 -0.27
C ARG A 96 -0.94 22.33 -0.65
N LYS A 97 -0.14 21.97 0.34
CA LYS A 97 0.94 21.01 0.22
C LYS A 97 0.40 19.58 0.22
N ILE A 98 0.58 18.85 -0.88
CA ILE A 98 0.10 17.48 -1.06
C ILE A 98 1.27 16.56 -1.44
N TYR A 99 1.43 15.47 -0.70
CA TYR A 99 2.36 14.40 -1.06
C TYR A 99 1.62 13.35 -1.88
N VAL A 100 2.07 13.11 -3.11
CA VAL A 100 1.49 12.11 -4.01
C VAL A 100 2.48 10.99 -4.25
N VAL A 101 2.04 9.74 -4.06
CA VAL A 101 2.79 8.53 -4.41
C VAL A 101 2.01 7.76 -5.46
N LEU A 102 2.65 7.47 -6.59
CA LEU A 102 2.09 6.65 -7.65
C LEU A 102 2.90 5.37 -7.76
N ALA A 103 2.22 4.24 -7.93
CA ALA A 103 2.85 2.97 -8.19
C ALA A 103 2.11 2.20 -9.28
N GLN A 104 2.85 1.51 -10.15
CA GLN A 104 2.28 0.64 -11.17
C GLN A 104 3.21 -0.53 -11.48
N SER A 105 2.62 -1.68 -11.81
CA SER A 105 3.38 -2.86 -12.23
C SER A 105 4.36 -2.54 -13.34
N THR A 106 5.52 -3.19 -13.27
CA THR A 106 6.50 -3.24 -14.36
C THR A 106 7.00 -4.67 -14.50
N SER A 107 7.56 -4.98 -15.66
CA SER A 107 8.22 -6.26 -15.91
C SER A 107 9.64 -6.01 -16.36
N VAL A 108 10.59 -6.60 -15.65
CA VAL A 108 12.02 -6.49 -15.91
C VAL A 108 12.66 -7.87 -15.74
N PRO A 109 13.54 -8.33 -16.65
CA PRO A 109 14.12 -9.68 -16.61
C PRO A 109 14.82 -10.04 -15.29
N GLN A 110 15.34 -9.05 -14.57
CA GLN A 110 16.01 -9.19 -13.28
C GLN A 110 15.09 -9.72 -12.16
N PHE A 111 13.76 -9.68 -12.37
CA PHE A 111 12.75 -10.11 -11.40
C PHE A 111 11.85 -11.20 -11.99
N ALA A 112 12.44 -12.37 -12.22
CA ALA A 112 11.71 -13.56 -12.65
C ALA A 112 10.59 -13.96 -11.67
N GLU A 113 9.56 -14.64 -12.18
CA GLU A 113 8.52 -15.25 -11.35
C GLU A 113 9.12 -16.37 -10.49
N ARG A 114 8.64 -16.50 -9.26
CA ARG A 114 9.15 -17.49 -8.29
C ARG A 114 8.17 -18.63 -8.14
N SER A 115 8.66 -19.87 -8.16
CA SER A 115 7.81 -21.04 -7.92
C SER A 115 7.16 -20.97 -6.52
N GLY A 116 5.87 -21.29 -6.44
CA GLY A 116 5.09 -21.24 -5.19
C GLY A 116 4.56 -19.86 -4.80
N VAL A 117 4.90 -18.81 -5.54
CA VAL A 117 4.44 -17.41 -5.33
C VAL A 117 3.70 -16.93 -6.58
N ILE A 118 2.57 -16.24 -6.39
CA ILE A 118 1.74 -15.74 -7.50
C ILE A 118 2.16 -14.31 -7.85
N ARG A 119 2.66 -14.11 -9.08
CA ARG A 119 3.01 -12.78 -9.60
C ARG A 119 1.79 -11.93 -9.91
N VAL A 120 1.68 -10.78 -9.26
CA VAL A 120 0.66 -9.77 -9.58
C VAL A 120 1.12 -8.91 -10.76
N LYS A 121 0.55 -9.17 -11.93
CA LYS A 121 0.93 -8.52 -13.21
C LYS A 121 0.18 -7.22 -13.48
N GLY A 122 -1.04 -7.10 -12.99
CA GLY A 122 -1.83 -5.88 -13.08
C GLY A 122 -1.94 -5.25 -11.69
N TYR A 123 -1.18 -4.20 -11.42
CA TYR A 123 -1.27 -3.42 -10.20
C TYR A 123 -1.11 -1.94 -10.51
N LYS A 124 -1.99 -1.12 -9.93
CA LYS A 124 -1.95 0.34 -9.96
C LYS A 124 -2.39 0.88 -8.62
N GLN A 125 -1.66 1.87 -8.12
CA GLN A 125 -1.99 2.56 -6.89
C GLN A 125 -1.67 4.04 -6.99
N SER A 126 -2.54 4.86 -6.43
CA SER A 126 -2.24 6.26 -6.13
C SER A 126 -2.56 6.56 -4.68
N LEU A 127 -1.70 7.32 -4.02
CA LEU A 127 -1.87 7.80 -2.66
C LEU A 127 -1.65 9.31 -2.67
N ALA A 128 -2.57 10.05 -2.08
CA ALA A 128 -2.44 11.47 -1.81
C ALA A 128 -2.57 11.70 -0.31
N ILE A 129 -1.65 12.50 0.25
CA ILE A 129 -1.57 12.83 1.67
C ILE A 129 -1.53 14.35 1.78
N GLU A 130 -2.49 14.90 2.51
CA GLU A 130 -2.54 16.32 2.86
C GLU A 130 -2.69 16.48 4.38
N SER A 131 -2.48 17.69 4.89
CA SER A 131 -2.75 17.99 6.30
C SER A 131 -4.24 17.88 6.59
N ASP A 132 -4.60 17.34 7.76
CA ASP A 132 -5.96 17.41 8.28
C ASP A 132 -6.30 18.79 8.89
N GLY A 133 -5.36 19.75 8.83
CA GLY A 133 -5.45 21.06 9.48
C GLY A 133 -5.12 21.04 10.97
N LYS A 134 -4.73 19.88 11.51
CA LYS A 134 -4.35 19.66 12.91
C LYS A 134 -2.96 19.03 12.96
N LYS A 135 -2.83 17.85 13.59
CA LYS A 135 -1.58 17.10 13.78
C LYS A 135 -1.50 15.85 12.89
N GLY A 136 -2.51 15.59 12.09
CA GLY A 136 -2.67 14.36 11.34
C GLY A 136 -2.58 14.55 9.83
N SER A 137 -2.93 13.48 9.13
CA SER A 137 -2.94 13.42 7.68
C SER A 137 -4.33 13.03 7.19
N LYS A 138 -4.88 13.82 6.27
CA LYS A 138 -6.02 13.40 5.46
C LYS A 138 -5.50 12.68 4.22
N VAL A 139 -6.03 11.48 3.98
CA VAL A 139 -5.53 10.57 2.94
C VAL A 139 -6.60 10.23 1.93
N PHE A 140 -6.17 10.10 0.67
CA PHE A 140 -6.90 9.44 -0.39
C PHE A 140 -6.02 8.37 -1.01
N MET A 141 -6.56 7.17 -1.22
CA MET A 141 -5.89 6.13 -1.99
C MET A 141 -6.83 5.53 -3.02
N HIS A 142 -6.35 5.36 -4.24
CA HIS A 142 -6.94 4.45 -5.23
C HIS A 142 -6.04 3.23 -5.37
N TYR A 143 -6.64 2.04 -5.35
CA TYR A 143 -5.91 0.79 -5.43
C TYR A 143 -6.64 -0.18 -6.35
N PHE A 144 -5.88 -0.80 -7.24
CA PHE A 144 -6.33 -1.91 -8.07
C PHE A 144 -5.20 -2.92 -8.20
N ASP A 145 -5.54 -4.19 -8.05
CA ASP A 145 -4.69 -5.27 -8.51
C ASP A 145 -5.48 -6.46 -9.08
N ASN A 146 -4.80 -7.25 -9.91
CA ASN A 146 -5.26 -8.58 -10.32
C ASN A 146 -4.45 -9.62 -9.54
N PRO A 147 -5.02 -10.24 -8.50
CA PRO A 147 -4.29 -11.12 -7.59
C PRO A 147 -3.93 -12.49 -8.16
N GLY A 148 -4.15 -12.71 -9.46
CA GLY A 148 -3.76 -13.93 -10.19
C GLY A 148 -4.58 -15.16 -9.80
N GLY A 149 -5.82 -14.97 -9.33
CA GLY A 149 -6.72 -16.04 -8.92
C GLY A 149 -7.95 -15.49 -8.17
N GLN A 150 -8.93 -16.35 -7.92
CA GLN A 150 -10.11 -15.97 -7.15
C GLN A 150 -9.73 -15.74 -5.69
N ILE A 151 -10.18 -14.62 -5.12
CA ILE A 151 -10.03 -14.34 -3.70
C ILE A 151 -11.27 -14.86 -2.96
N PRO A 152 -11.12 -15.84 -2.06
CA PRO A 152 -12.26 -16.39 -1.32
C PRO A 152 -12.94 -15.33 -0.45
N SER A 153 -14.27 -15.40 -0.32
CA SER A 153 -15.03 -14.45 0.49
C SER A 153 -14.60 -14.44 1.97
N TRP A 154 -14.15 -15.58 2.50
CA TRP A 154 -13.62 -15.65 3.86
C TRP A 154 -12.36 -14.78 4.04
N LEU A 155 -11.51 -14.69 3.01
CA LEU A 155 -10.29 -13.88 3.06
C LEU A 155 -10.61 -12.39 3.02
N ILE A 156 -11.59 -12.01 2.19
CA ILE A 156 -12.13 -10.64 2.15
C ILE A 156 -12.67 -10.25 3.53
N ASN A 157 -13.45 -11.14 4.15
CA ASN A 157 -14.02 -10.90 5.48
C ASN A 157 -12.95 -10.80 6.55
N TRP A 158 -11.91 -11.64 6.49
CA TRP A 158 -10.78 -11.57 7.40
C TRP A 158 -10.00 -10.26 7.24
N ALA A 159 -9.74 -9.84 6.00
CA ALA A 159 -9.06 -8.57 5.70
C ALA A 159 -9.85 -7.38 6.24
N ALA A 160 -11.17 -7.38 6.06
CA ALA A 160 -12.03 -6.31 6.57
C ALA A 160 -12.12 -6.29 8.11
N LYS A 161 -12.17 -7.45 8.77
CA LYS A 161 -12.35 -7.51 10.23
C LYS A 161 -11.04 -7.37 11.02
N ASN A 162 -9.93 -7.85 10.47
CA ASN A 162 -8.67 -7.98 11.19
C ASN A 162 -7.49 -7.39 10.42
N GLY A 163 -7.35 -7.74 9.14
CA GLY A 163 -6.17 -7.37 8.34
C GLY A 163 -5.94 -5.86 8.27
N VAL A 164 -6.92 -5.14 7.73
CA VAL A 164 -6.87 -3.68 7.55
C VAL A 164 -6.84 -2.92 8.88
N PRO A 165 -7.68 -3.22 9.89
CA PRO A 165 -7.62 -2.50 11.16
C PRO A 165 -6.26 -2.68 11.87
N ASN A 166 -5.70 -3.89 11.86
CA ASN A 166 -4.38 -4.15 12.44
C ASN A 166 -3.29 -3.42 11.66
N PHE A 167 -3.34 -3.46 10.32
CA PHE A 167 -2.40 -2.72 9.47
C PHE A 167 -2.39 -1.22 9.79
N LEU A 168 -3.57 -0.59 9.87
CA LEU A 168 -3.68 0.84 10.16
C LEU A 168 -3.17 1.18 11.57
N LYS A 169 -3.42 0.30 12.55
CA LYS A 169 -2.88 0.45 13.90
C LYS A 169 -1.35 0.33 13.92
N ASP A 170 -0.81 -0.66 13.22
CA ASP A 170 0.64 -0.87 13.11
C ASP A 170 1.32 0.30 12.37
N LEU A 171 0.69 0.82 11.31
CA LEU A 171 1.14 2.01 10.58
C LEU A 171 1.15 3.26 11.47
N ALA A 172 0.08 3.52 12.24
CA ALA A 172 0.04 4.66 13.16
C ALA A 172 1.14 4.55 14.22
N LYS A 173 1.34 3.36 14.78
CA LYS A 173 2.44 3.09 15.72
C LYS A 173 3.81 3.26 15.07
N ALA A 174 3.96 2.86 13.81
CA ALA A 174 5.18 3.04 13.05
C ALA A 174 5.48 4.53 12.82
N CYS A 175 4.47 5.36 12.48
CA CYS A 175 4.66 6.82 12.41
C CYS A 175 5.24 7.37 13.72
N GLN A 176 4.65 7.01 14.86
CA GLN A 176 5.07 7.51 16.18
C GLN A 176 6.50 7.10 16.53
N ASN A 177 6.92 5.90 16.15
CA ASN A 177 8.26 5.38 16.45
C ASN A 177 9.32 5.80 15.43
N TYR A 178 8.93 6.29 14.25
CA TYR A 178 9.87 6.71 13.21
C TYR A 178 10.71 7.91 13.67
N LEU A 179 10.07 8.88 14.36
CA LEU A 179 10.73 10.07 14.92
C LEU A 179 11.79 9.77 16.00
N GLN A 180 11.80 8.56 16.56
CA GLN A 180 12.80 8.16 17.56
C GLN A 180 14.09 7.61 16.93
N LYS A 181 14.11 7.41 15.60
CA LYS A 181 15.24 6.87 14.85
C LYS A 181 16.05 7.90 14.08
N THR A 182 15.51 9.11 13.92
CA THR A 182 16.13 10.23 13.20
C THR A 182 16.63 11.27 14.17
#